data_AF-A0A438BJ55-F1
#
_entry.id   AF-A0A438BJ55-F1
#
_cell.length_a   1.000
_cell.length_b   1.000
_cell.length_c   1.000
_cell.angle_alpha   90.00
_cell.angle_beta   90.00
_cell.angle_gamma   90.00
#
_symmetry.space_group_name_H-M   'P 1'
#
loop_
_entity.id
_entity.type
_entity.pdbx_description
1 polymer ?
#
loop_
_entity_poly.entity_id
_entity_poly.type
_entity_poly.pdbx_seq_one_letter_code
_entity_poly.pdbx_strand_id
1 'polypeptide(L)'
;MNDLPEEIEVRGTVLDRIALAEELVCWSARLPGDEPRTVSIVVEPAGPPTDAAVDSAAEAIAGFDAFVAAASRYLVAGLTDPVWALDAPDRARLDGPEAPFDLPEAVVWADGTWMIRFAECALAVGEEFGIGVRFVGATPVGIEDLSGATEVEPN
;
A
#
# COMPACT_ATOMS: atom_id res chain seq x y z
N MET A 1 4.35 -26.63 13.63
CA MET A 1 4.09 -26.44 12.20
C MET A 1 2.80 -25.65 12.16
N ASN A 2 2.89 -24.33 12.01
CA ASN A 2 1.73 -23.45 12.15
C ASN A 2 0.75 -23.74 11.00
N ASP A 3 -0.43 -24.25 11.35
CA ASP A 3 -1.54 -24.48 10.44
C ASP A 3 -2.21 -23.12 10.17
N LEU A 4 -1.55 -22.31 9.33
CA LEU A 4 -2.07 -21.01 8.91
C LEU A 4 -3.11 -21.21 7.81
N PRO A 5 -4.24 -20.47 7.85
CA PRO A 5 -5.29 -20.61 6.85
C PRO A 5 -4.76 -20.29 5.44
N GLU A 6 -5.13 -21.12 4.46
CA GLU A 6 -4.78 -20.88 3.06
C GLU A 6 -5.57 -19.71 2.46
N GLU A 7 -6.76 -19.44 3.00
CA GLU A 7 -7.65 -18.38 2.56
C GLU A 7 -8.26 -17.71 3.79
N ILE A 8 -8.48 -16.40 3.71
CA ILE A 8 -9.26 -15.64 4.70
C ILE A 8 -10.34 -14.83 4.00
N GLU A 9 -11.51 -14.71 4.63
CA GLU A 9 -12.61 -13.91 4.11
C GLU A 9 -12.67 -12.56 4.84
N VAL A 10 -12.58 -11.47 4.08
CA VAL A 10 -12.72 -10.10 4.58
C VAL A 10 -13.86 -9.43 3.81
N ARG A 11 -15.01 -9.24 4.47
CA ARG A 11 -16.22 -8.66 3.87
C ARG A 11 -16.63 -9.30 2.54
N GLY A 12 -16.61 -10.63 2.46
CA GLY A 12 -16.97 -11.37 1.25
C GLY A 12 -15.92 -11.31 0.14
N THR A 13 -14.75 -10.71 0.39
CA THR A 13 -13.57 -10.82 -0.46
C THR A 13 -12.68 -11.91 0.12
N VAL A 14 -12.35 -12.92 -0.69
CA VAL A 14 -11.44 -13.98 -0.29
C VAL A 14 -10.02 -13.54 -0.61
N LEU A 15 -9.14 -13.55 0.39
CA LEU A 15 -7.72 -13.27 0.23
C LEU A 15 -6.97 -14.61 0.30
N ASP A 16 -6.19 -14.88 -0.74
CA ASP A 16 -5.37 -16.07 -0.87
C ASP A 16 -4.03 -15.87 -0.17
N ARG A 17 -3.58 -16.91 0.56
CA ARG A 17 -2.27 -16.92 1.20
C ARG A 17 -1.17 -16.99 0.15
N ILE A 18 -0.27 -16.03 0.19
CA ILE A 18 0.99 -16.01 -0.54
C ILE A 18 2.11 -16.31 0.45
N ALA A 19 2.80 -17.43 0.23
CA ALA A 19 4.02 -17.75 0.96
C ALA A 19 5.17 -16.89 0.41
N LEU A 20 5.62 -15.92 1.22
CA LEU A 20 6.70 -15.01 0.85
C LEU A 20 8.03 -15.43 1.48
N ALA A 21 8.07 -15.68 2.81
CA ALA A 21 9.25 -16.13 3.54
C ALA A 21 8.88 -17.01 4.74
N GLU A 22 9.87 -17.64 5.40
CA GLU A 22 9.61 -18.47 6.59
C GLU A 22 9.06 -17.66 7.78
N GLU A 23 9.43 -16.38 7.87
CA GLU A 23 9.06 -15.47 8.96
C GLU A 23 7.90 -14.54 8.60
N LEU A 24 7.40 -14.58 7.37
CA LEU A 24 6.40 -13.64 6.87
C LEU A 24 5.33 -14.35 6.04
N VAL A 25 4.07 -14.07 6.36
CA VAL A 25 2.92 -14.54 5.59
C VAL A 25 2.12 -13.34 5.07
N CYS A 26 1.64 -13.45 3.84
CA CYS A 26 0.77 -12.47 3.23
C CYS A 26 -0.52 -13.15 2.79
N TRP A 27 -1.66 -12.49 2.98
CA TRP A 27 -2.91 -12.82 2.30
C TRP A 27 -3.24 -11.68 1.36
N SER A 28 -3.55 -11.96 0.09
CA SER A 28 -3.88 -10.92 -0.88
C SER A 28 -5.10 -11.25 -1.70
N ALA A 29 -5.84 -10.22 -2.09
CA ALA A 29 -6.94 -10.33 -3.04
C ALA A 29 -6.86 -9.22 -4.08
N ARG A 30 -7.23 -9.57 -5.31
CA ARG A 30 -7.54 -8.58 -6.33
C ARG A 30 -9.00 -8.15 -6.18
N LEU A 31 -9.25 -6.86 -6.02
CA LEU A 31 -10.59 -6.31 -5.96
C LEU A 31 -11.22 -6.21 -7.36
N PRO A 32 -12.55 -6.32 -7.48
CA PRO A 32 -13.23 -6.09 -8.73
C PRO A 32 -13.10 -4.63 -9.19
N GLY A 33 -12.97 -4.41 -10.49
CA GLY A 33 -12.84 -3.09 -11.11
C GLY A 33 -12.17 -3.17 -12.48
N ASP A 34 -12.23 -2.08 -13.23
CA ASP A 34 -11.57 -1.98 -14.54
C ASP A 34 -10.04 -1.82 -14.40
N GLU A 35 -9.60 -1.25 -13.27
CA GLU A 35 -8.19 -1.03 -12.95
C GLU A 35 -7.67 -2.06 -11.95
N PRO A 36 -6.36 -2.41 -11.98
CA PRO A 36 -5.76 -3.26 -10.96
C PRO A 36 -5.85 -2.62 -9.58
N ARG A 37 -6.43 -3.37 -8.64
CA ARG A 37 -6.64 -2.96 -7.24
C ARG A 37 -6.36 -4.16 -6.37
N THR A 38 -5.43 -4.04 -5.44
CA THR A 38 -5.02 -5.16 -4.58
C THR A 38 -5.19 -4.76 -3.13
N VAL A 39 -5.61 -5.70 -2.29
CA VAL A 39 -5.56 -5.58 -0.83
C VAL A 39 -4.76 -6.73 -0.29
N SER A 40 -3.79 -6.42 0.57
CA SER A 40 -2.88 -7.38 1.17
C SER A 40 -2.82 -7.20 2.68
N ILE A 41 -2.88 -8.30 3.42
CA ILE A 41 -2.61 -8.36 4.87
C ILE A 41 -1.27 -9.06 5.06
N VAL A 42 -0.31 -8.36 5.64
CA VAL A 42 1.05 -8.83 5.92
C VAL A 42 1.22 -9.06 7.41
N VAL A 43 1.66 -10.25 7.78
CA VAL A 43 1.88 -10.63 9.18
C VAL A 43 3.30 -11.11 9.36
N GLU A 44 4.04 -10.38 10.18
CA GLU A 44 5.42 -10.67 10.59
C GLU A 44 5.54 -10.49 12.11
N PRO A 45 5.99 -11.50 12.88
CA PRO A 45 6.35 -12.86 12.43
C PRO A 45 5.13 -13.65 11.95
N ALA A 46 5.35 -14.65 11.08
CA ALA A 46 4.29 -15.42 10.44
C ALA A 46 3.30 -16.04 11.44
N GLY A 47 2.05 -15.62 11.33
CA GLY A 47 0.96 -15.96 12.24
C GLY A 47 -0.40 -15.71 11.58
N PRO A 48 -1.51 -16.12 12.22
CA PRO A 48 -2.84 -15.78 11.73
C PRO A 48 -3.03 -14.25 11.73
N PRO A 49 -3.85 -13.71 10.81
CA PRO A 49 -4.16 -12.27 10.82
C PRO A 49 -4.90 -11.92 12.12
N THR A 50 -4.59 -10.74 12.66
CA THR A 50 -5.26 -10.21 13.84
C THR A 50 -6.60 -9.58 13.47
N ASP A 51 -7.51 -9.48 14.43
CA ASP A 51 -8.80 -8.77 14.23
C ASP A 51 -8.58 -7.34 13.74
N ALA A 52 -7.57 -6.64 14.28
CA ALA A 52 -7.23 -5.28 13.86
C ALA A 52 -6.81 -5.19 12.38
N ALA A 53 -6.02 -6.15 11.90
CA ALA A 53 -5.64 -6.21 10.50
C ALA A 53 -6.84 -6.54 9.59
N VAL A 54 -7.71 -7.46 10.02
CA VAL A 54 -8.94 -7.80 9.30
C VAL A 54 -9.90 -6.60 9.23
N ASP A 55 -10.06 -5.86 10.32
CA ASP A 55 -10.89 -4.65 10.39
C ASP A 55 -10.35 -3.54 9.47
N SER A 56 -9.04 -3.26 9.52
CA SER A 56 -8.41 -2.28 8.61
C SER A 56 -8.52 -2.69 7.14
N ALA A 57 -8.33 -3.98 6.83
CA ALA A 57 -8.53 -4.49 5.48
C ALA A 57 -10.00 -4.36 5.03
N ALA A 58 -10.95 -4.63 5.92
CA ALA A 58 -12.38 -4.47 5.65
C ALA A 58 -12.76 -3.01 5.36
N GLU A 59 -12.17 -2.05 6.08
CA GLU A 59 -12.32 -0.62 5.81
C GLU A 59 -11.73 -0.25 4.45
N ALA A 60 -10.48 -0.66 4.18
CA ALA A 60 -9.79 -0.40 2.93
C ALA A 60 -10.55 -0.97 1.72
N ILE A 61 -11.09 -2.19 1.82
CA ILE A 61 -11.91 -2.81 0.77
C ILE A 61 -13.19 -2.00 0.52
N ALA A 62 -13.88 -1.60 1.58
CA ALA A 62 -15.15 -0.88 1.46
C ALA A 62 -15.00 0.54 0.90
N GLY A 63 -13.85 1.18 1.15
CA GLY A 63 -13.57 2.57 0.78
C GLY A 63 -12.46 2.76 -0.25
N PHE A 64 -12.05 1.70 -0.96
CA PHE A 64 -10.79 1.66 -1.70
C PHE A 64 -10.57 2.89 -2.59
N ASP A 65 -11.52 3.21 -3.47
CA ASP A 65 -11.40 4.34 -4.40
C ASP A 65 -11.33 5.70 -3.68
N ALA A 66 -12.03 5.83 -2.56
CA ALA A 66 -11.97 7.05 -1.76
C ALA A 66 -10.59 7.21 -1.10
N PHE A 67 -9.99 6.12 -0.63
CA PHE A 67 -8.66 6.13 -0.05
C PHE A 67 -7.56 6.35 -1.07
N VAL A 68 -7.65 5.73 -2.25
CA VAL A 68 -6.74 6.00 -3.37
C VAL A 68 -6.80 7.49 -3.76
N ALA A 69 -7.99 8.05 -3.90
CA ALA A 69 -8.14 9.46 -4.23
C ALA A 69 -7.68 10.38 -3.09
N ALA A 70 -7.80 9.98 -1.83
CA ALA A 70 -7.27 10.72 -0.68
C ALA A 70 -5.73 10.66 -0.64
N ALA A 71 -5.15 9.48 -0.85
CA ALA A 71 -3.71 9.26 -0.90
C ALA A 71 -3.06 10.07 -2.03
N SER A 72 -3.62 10.01 -3.24
CA SER A 72 -3.14 10.79 -4.38
C SER A 72 -3.12 12.30 -4.09
N ARG A 73 -4.21 12.86 -3.54
CA ARG A 73 -4.25 14.27 -3.13
C ARG A 73 -3.24 14.60 -2.05
N TYR A 74 -3.05 13.70 -1.08
CA TYR A 74 -2.08 13.88 -0.01
C TYR A 74 -0.64 13.88 -0.53
N LEU A 75 -0.33 12.99 -1.47
CA LEU A 75 0.96 12.95 -2.17
C LEU A 75 1.20 14.24 -2.95
N VAL A 76 0.24 14.68 -3.79
CA VAL A 76 0.37 15.94 -4.53
C VAL A 76 0.63 17.11 -3.59
N ALA A 77 -0.12 17.22 -2.50
CA ALA A 77 0.09 18.30 -1.53
C ALA A 77 1.44 18.18 -0.81
N GLY A 78 1.82 16.99 -0.33
CA GLY A 78 3.04 16.79 0.45
C GLY A 78 4.32 16.89 -0.36
N LEU A 79 4.31 16.37 -1.59
CA LEU A 79 5.45 16.45 -2.52
C LEU A 79 5.68 17.86 -3.06
N THR A 80 4.76 18.81 -2.80
CA THR A 80 5.05 20.22 -3.08
C THR A 80 6.11 20.79 -2.14
N ASP A 81 6.32 20.21 -0.96
CA ASP A 81 7.29 20.66 0.03
C ASP A 81 8.73 20.59 -0.52
N PRO A 82 9.55 21.65 -0.36
CA PRO A 82 10.94 21.66 -0.81
C PRO A 82 11.82 20.53 -0.26
N VAL A 83 11.45 19.89 0.86
CA VAL A 83 12.18 18.76 1.45
C VAL A 83 12.35 17.59 0.48
N TRP A 84 11.39 17.40 -0.44
CA TRP A 84 11.41 16.34 -1.45
C TRP A 84 12.32 16.65 -2.64
N ALA A 85 12.81 17.89 -2.75
CA ALA A 85 13.78 18.32 -3.75
C ALA A 85 13.46 17.88 -5.20
N LEU A 86 12.16 17.80 -5.55
CA LEU A 86 11.74 17.37 -6.88
C LEU A 86 12.37 18.22 -7.98
N ASP A 87 12.81 17.56 -9.05
CA ASP A 87 13.32 18.25 -10.22
C ASP A 87 12.18 18.92 -11.02
N ALA A 88 12.56 19.74 -12.02
CA ALA A 88 11.57 20.47 -12.82
C ALA A 88 10.63 19.54 -13.63
N PRO A 89 11.11 18.44 -14.26
CA PRO A 89 10.24 17.43 -14.86
C PRO A 89 9.20 16.84 -13.90
N ASP A 90 9.60 16.42 -12.71
CA ASP A 90 8.70 15.79 -11.74
C ASP A 90 7.72 16.79 -11.15
N ARG A 91 8.15 18.03 -10.95
CA ARG A 91 7.24 19.12 -10.59
C ARG A 91 6.16 19.32 -11.65
N ALA A 92 6.54 19.34 -12.93
CA ALA A 92 5.59 19.52 -14.03
C ALA A 92 4.60 18.34 -14.15
N ARG A 93 5.03 17.11 -13.85
CA ARG A 93 4.14 15.94 -13.77
C ARG A 93 3.16 16.05 -12.62
N LEU A 94 3.65 16.45 -11.45
CA LEU A 94 2.81 16.62 -10.25
C LEU A 94 1.75 17.71 -10.43
N ASP A 95 2.10 18.80 -11.13
CA ASP A 95 1.20 19.91 -11.44
C ASP A 95 0.24 19.61 -12.63
N GLY A 96 0.35 18.41 -13.22
CA GLY A 96 -0.47 17.95 -14.33
C GLY A 96 -1.93 17.66 -13.96
N PRO A 97 -2.83 17.51 -14.95
CA PRO A 97 -4.24 17.20 -14.71
C PRO A 97 -4.48 15.76 -14.24
N GLU A 98 -3.54 14.85 -14.52
CA GLU A 98 -3.57 13.44 -14.15
C GLU A 98 -2.49 13.20 -13.09
N ALA A 99 -2.83 12.49 -12.02
CA ALA A 99 -1.88 12.18 -10.96
C ALA A 99 -0.85 11.16 -11.48
N PRO A 100 0.45 11.32 -11.19
CA PRO A 100 1.51 10.44 -11.68
C PRO A 100 1.63 9.13 -10.88
N PHE A 101 0.52 8.62 -10.35
CA PHE A 101 0.47 7.48 -9.44
C PHE A 101 -0.53 6.45 -9.92
N ASP A 102 -0.06 5.23 -10.19
CA ASP A 102 -0.83 4.13 -10.75
C ASP A 102 -0.64 2.83 -9.95
N LEU A 103 -1.48 1.84 -10.26
CA LEU A 103 -1.52 0.54 -9.59
C LEU A 103 -1.60 0.64 -8.05
N PRO A 104 -2.73 1.15 -7.53
CA PRO A 104 -2.93 1.25 -6.10
C PRO A 104 -3.08 -0.12 -5.42
N GLU A 105 -2.44 -0.26 -4.27
CA GLU A 105 -2.46 -1.44 -3.41
C GLU A 105 -2.69 -1.00 -1.96
N ALA A 106 -3.67 -1.58 -1.28
CA ALA A 106 -3.81 -1.42 0.16
C ALA A 106 -2.95 -2.48 0.87
N VAL A 107 -2.00 -2.04 1.68
CA VAL A 107 -1.14 -2.92 2.48
C VAL A 107 -1.46 -2.71 3.95
N VAL A 108 -1.84 -3.78 4.62
CA VAL A 108 -2.26 -3.78 6.03
C VAL A 108 -1.32 -4.67 6.83
N TRP A 109 -0.85 -4.20 7.97
CA TRP A 109 0.01 -4.97 8.87
C TRP A 109 -0.75 -5.54 10.07
N ALA A 110 -0.14 -6.48 10.76
CA ALA A 110 -0.72 -7.21 11.89
C ALA A 110 -1.16 -6.34 13.07
N ASP A 111 -0.62 -5.13 13.23
CA ASP A 111 -1.03 -4.18 14.27
C ASP A 111 -2.24 -3.31 13.87
N GLY A 112 -2.78 -3.52 12.66
CA GLY A 112 -3.88 -2.74 12.09
C GLY A 112 -3.45 -1.44 11.42
N THR A 113 -2.16 -1.08 11.46
CA THR A 113 -1.64 0.00 10.61
C THR A 113 -1.74 -0.40 9.15
N TRP A 114 -1.92 0.58 8.28
CA TRP A 114 -2.06 0.32 6.85
C TRP A 114 -1.72 1.54 6.00
N MET A 115 -1.53 1.29 4.71
CA MET A 115 -1.23 2.32 3.71
C MET A 115 -1.91 2.02 2.37
N ILE A 116 -2.05 3.06 1.55
CA ILE A 116 -2.20 2.91 0.11
C ILE A 116 -0.81 3.11 -0.51
N ARG A 117 -0.30 2.08 -1.18
CA ARG A 117 0.90 2.12 -2.00
C ARG A 117 0.50 2.25 -3.46
N PHE A 118 1.18 3.10 -4.21
CA PHE A 118 1.14 3.15 -5.66
C PHE A 118 2.39 2.45 -6.18
N ALA A 119 2.21 1.26 -6.76
CA ALA A 119 3.32 0.45 -7.24
C ALA A 119 3.99 1.08 -8.47
N GLU A 120 3.25 1.85 -9.26
CA GLU A 120 3.78 2.65 -10.36
C GLU A 120 3.72 4.13 -10.01
N CYS A 121 4.88 4.79 -10.13
CA CYS A 121 5.02 6.22 -9.91
C CYS A 121 5.88 6.81 -11.03
N ALA A 122 5.37 7.81 -11.73
CA ALA A 122 6.09 8.47 -12.82
C ALA A 122 7.06 9.57 -12.32
N LEU A 123 7.29 9.66 -11.01
CA LEU A 123 8.23 10.56 -10.36
C LEU A 123 9.46 9.77 -9.89
N ALA A 124 10.63 10.40 -9.93
CA ALA A 124 11.89 9.77 -9.52
C ALA A 124 11.86 9.28 -8.05
N VAL A 125 11.15 9.99 -7.17
CA VAL A 125 10.98 9.62 -5.76
C VAL A 125 10.26 8.28 -5.55
N GLY A 126 9.47 7.82 -6.52
CA GLY A 126 8.80 6.52 -6.47
C GLY A 126 9.34 5.54 -7.51
N GLU A 127 10.49 5.83 -8.13
CA GLU A 127 11.11 4.94 -9.09
C GLU A 127 11.49 3.62 -8.40
N GLU A 128 11.36 2.51 -9.12
CA GLU A 128 11.66 1.12 -8.68
C GLU A 128 10.68 0.50 -7.68
N PHE A 129 10.30 1.22 -6.62
CA PHE A 129 9.54 0.64 -5.49
C PHE A 129 8.21 1.34 -5.19
N GLY A 130 7.86 2.37 -5.96
CA GLY A 130 6.62 3.11 -5.79
C GLY A 130 6.67 4.08 -4.61
N ILE A 131 5.50 4.61 -4.26
CA ILE A 131 5.33 5.56 -3.15
C ILE A 131 4.03 5.24 -2.42
N GLY A 132 3.91 5.57 -1.15
CA GLY A 132 2.62 5.42 -0.52
C GLY A 132 2.30 6.36 0.62
N VAL A 133 1.09 6.20 1.13
CA VAL A 133 0.50 7.06 2.16
C VAL A 133 -0.03 6.18 3.27
N ARG A 134 0.48 6.39 4.47
CA ARG A 134 -0.01 5.72 5.68
C ARG A 134 -1.29 6.36 6.18
N PHE A 135 -2.17 5.53 6.72
CA PHE A 135 -3.46 5.93 7.26
C PHE A 135 -3.61 5.56 8.74
N VAL A 136 -4.35 6.38 9.48
CA VAL A 136 -4.93 6.03 10.79
C VAL A 136 -6.44 6.14 10.65
N GLY A 137 -7.12 4.99 10.67
CA GLY A 137 -8.51 4.88 10.22
C GLY A 137 -8.62 5.42 8.79
N ALA A 138 -9.48 6.42 8.59
CA ALA A 138 -9.68 7.04 7.28
C ALA A 138 -8.79 8.26 6.96
N THR A 139 -7.86 8.63 7.86
CA THR A 139 -7.08 9.87 7.73
C THR A 139 -5.66 9.58 7.27
N PRO A 140 -5.17 10.21 6.17
CA PRO A 140 -3.77 10.10 5.77
C PRO A 140 -2.87 10.84 6.79
N VAL A 141 -1.79 10.20 7.23
CA VAL A 141 -0.92 10.72 8.30
C VAL A 141 0.54 10.87 7.90
N GLY A 142 0.97 10.29 6.78
CA GLY A 142 2.36 10.38 6.36
C GLY A 142 2.59 9.79 4.97
N ILE A 143 3.57 10.35 4.26
CA ILE A 143 4.09 9.80 3.02
C ILE A 143 5.22 8.83 3.39
N GLU A 144 5.24 7.69 2.73
CA GLU A 144 6.30 6.70 2.83
C GLU A 144 7.00 6.61 1.49
N ASP A 145 8.28 6.97 1.52
CA ASP A 145 9.20 6.80 0.41
C ASP A 145 9.73 5.37 0.45
N LEU A 146 9.44 4.60 -0.59
CA LEU A 146 9.85 3.20 -0.71
C LEU A 146 11.08 3.04 -1.60
N SER A 147 11.62 4.12 -2.17
CA SER A 147 12.80 4.10 -3.04
C SER A 147 14.08 3.63 -2.32
N GLY A 148 14.04 3.61 -0.98
CA GLY A 148 15.14 3.23 -0.11
C GLY A 148 15.14 1.76 0.36
N ALA A 149 14.31 0.88 -0.21
CA ALA A 149 14.35 -0.55 0.07
C ALA A 149 15.73 -1.10 -0.33
N THR A 150 16.67 -1.05 0.61
CA THR A 150 18.02 -1.54 0.44
C THR A 150 17.95 -3.04 0.20
N GLU A 151 18.43 -3.51 -0.94
CA GLU A 151 18.75 -4.90 -1.17
C GLU A 151 19.54 -5.41 0.03
N VAL A 152 18.98 -6.35 0.80
CA VAL A 152 19.74 -7.01 1.87
C VAL A 152 20.81 -7.84 1.15
N GLU A 153 22.03 -7.29 1.05
CA GLU A 153 23.18 -8.04 0.57
C GLU A 153 23.31 -9.29 1.46
N PRO A 154 23.19 -10.51 0.92
CA PRO A 154 23.40 -11.71 1.70
C PRO A 154 24.89 -11.79 2.05
N ASN A 155 25.18 -11.71 3.34
CA ASN A 155 26.53 -11.91 3.90
C ASN A 155 26.90 -13.41 3.91
#